data_AF-A0A414P1F3-F1
#
_entry.id   AF-A0A414P1F3-F1
#
_cell.length_a   1.000
_cell.length_b   1.000
_cell.length_c   1.000
_cell.angle_alpha   90.00
_cell.angle_beta   90.00
_cell.angle_gamma   90.00
#
_symmetry.space_group_name_H-M   'P 1'
#
loop_
_entity.id
_entity.type
_entity.pdbx_description
1 polymer ?
#
loop_
_entity_poly.entity_id
_entity_poly.type
_entity_poly.pdbx_seq_one_letter_code
_entity_poly.pdbx_strand_id
1 'polypeptide(L)' 'MARPSLAEKDILNPSEAIEYFVLSRRKFYDLLSNTDGEDFLAYYGERKLILRVAFESYLRNYPELRRRG' A
#
# COMPACT_ATOMS: atom_id res chain seq x y z
N MET A 1 -6.26 -12.82 21.92
CA MET A 1 -6.01 -11.47 21.39
C MET A 1 -6.75 -11.32 20.07
N ALA A 2 -7.54 -10.27 19.90
CA ALA A 2 -8.15 -9.96 18.60
C ALA A 2 -7.03 -9.57 17.63
N ARG A 3 -7.15 -9.96 16.34
CA ARG A 3 -6.25 -9.42 15.31
C ARG A 3 -6.52 -7.92 15.19
N PRO A 4 -5.48 -7.06 15.21
CA PRO A 4 -5.68 -5.63 15.00
C PRO A 4 -6.27 -5.37 13.62
N SER A 5 -7.15 -4.39 13.54
CA SER A 5 -7.71 -3.92 12.27
C SER A 5 -6.61 -3.30 11.41
N LEU A 6 -6.81 -3.27 10.08
CA LEU A 6 -5.82 -2.69 9.17
C LEU A 6 -5.59 -1.18 9.41
N ALA A 7 -6.60 -0.48 9.94
CA ALA A 7 -6.51 0.94 10.29
C ALA A 7 -5.54 1.20 11.45
N GLU A 8 -5.34 0.21 12.34
CA GLU A 8 -4.46 0.32 13.50
C GLU A 8 -3.00 -0.04 13.18
N LYS A 9 -2.71 -0.55 11.98
CA LYS A 9 -1.35 -0.92 11.57
C LYS A 9 -0.63 0.22 10.89
N ASP A 10 0.60 0.54 11.30
CA ASP A 10 1.41 1.55 10.60
C ASP A 10 2.06 1.01 9.32
N ILE A 11 2.30 -0.30 9.27
CA ILE A 11 2.92 -0.99 8.15
C ILE A 11 1.98 -2.07 7.64
N LEU A 12 1.73 -2.07 6.34
CA LEU A 12 0.89 -3.03 5.65
C LEU A 12 1.74 -3.85 4.67
N ASN A 13 1.43 -5.14 4.53
CA ASN A 13 1.92 -5.87 3.37
C ASN A 13 1.13 -5.48 2.10
N PRO A 14 1.58 -5.85 0.89
CA PRO A 14 0.91 -5.45 -0.34
C PRO A 14 -0.57 -5.86 -0.42
N SER A 15 -0.93 -7.04 0.07
CA SER A 15 -2.33 -7.51 0.06
C SER A 15 -3.21 -6.70 1.02
N GLU A 16 -2.69 -6.39 2.21
CA GLU A 16 -3.37 -5.55 3.19
C GLU A 16 -3.57 -4.12 2.66
N ALA A 17 -2.57 -3.55 1.97
CA ALA A 17 -2.70 -2.24 1.34
C ALA A 17 -3.78 -2.22 0.25
N ILE A 18 -3.86 -3.27 -0.56
CA ILE A 18 -4.92 -3.42 -1.58
C ILE A 18 -6.31 -3.44 -0.94
N GLU A 19 -6.47 -4.18 0.16
CA GLU A 19 -7.74 -4.28 0.88
C GLU A 19 -8.11 -2.96 1.53
N TYR A 20 -7.18 -2.39 2.31
CA TYR A 20 -7.40 -1.17 3.08
C TYR A 20 -7.69 0.05 2.20
N PHE A 21 -6.90 0.26 1.13
CA PHE A 21 -7.05 1.42 0.24
C PHE A 21 -7.96 1.14 -0.97
N VAL A 22 -8.54 -0.05 -1.07
CA VAL A 22 -9.42 -0.47 -2.18
C VAL A 22 -8.73 -0.29 -3.55
N LEU A 23 -7.49 -0.78 -3.64
CA LEU A 23 -6.66 -0.60 -4.84
C LEU A 23 -7.04 -1.57 -5.95
N SER A 24 -6.72 -1.20 -7.18
CA SER A 24 -6.63 -2.16 -8.29
C SER A 24 -5.36 -3.00 -8.11
N ARG A 25 -5.53 -4.33 -7.97
CA ARG A 25 -4.40 -5.27 -7.82
C ARG A 25 -3.36 -5.09 -8.92
N ARG A 26 -3.81 -5.05 -10.19
CA ARG A 26 -2.92 -4.92 -11.34
C ARG A 26 -2.08 -3.63 -11.26
N LYS A 27 -2.75 -2.48 -11.15
CA LYS A 27 -2.05 -1.18 -11.11
C LYS A 27 -1.11 -1.07 -9.91
N PHE A 28 -1.50 -1.63 -8.76
CA PHE A 28 -0.67 -1.58 -7.58
C PHE A 28 0.57 -2.45 -7.69
N TYR A 29 0.47 -3.68 -8.23
CA TYR A 29 1.67 -4.48 -8.49
C TYR A 29 2.53 -3.88 -9.60
N ASP A 30 1.92 -3.30 -10.65
CA ASP A 30 2.66 -2.55 -11.67
C ASP A 30 3.45 -1.39 -11.03
N LEU A 31 2.85 -0.63 -10.10
CA LEU A 31 3.53 0.39 -9.32
C LEU A 31 4.70 -0.21 -8.52
N LEU A 32 4.46 -1.26 -7.74
CA LEU A 32 5.51 -1.88 -6.92
C LEU A 32 6.65 -2.46 -7.76
N SER A 33 6.40 -2.91 -8.98
CA SER A 33 7.46 -3.42 -9.87
C SER A 33 8.29 -2.31 -10.51
N ASN A 34 7.68 -1.15 -10.79
CA ASN A 34 8.33 -0.05 -11.49
C ASN A 34 8.86 1.06 -10.56
N THR A 35 8.64 0.91 -9.25
CA THR A 35 8.98 1.93 -8.28
C THR A 35 9.86 1.34 -7.17
N ASP A 36 10.94 2.05 -6.90
CA ASP A 36 11.87 1.77 -5.81
C ASP A 36 12.20 3.09 -5.10
N GLY A 37 12.40 3.03 -3.78
CA GLY A 37 12.82 4.17 -2.97
C GLY A 37 11.75 5.23 -2.65
N GLU A 38 10.47 4.99 -2.89
CA GLU A 38 9.41 5.91 -2.44
C GLU A 38 9.31 5.95 -0.91
N ASP A 39 8.93 7.11 -0.37
CA ASP A 39 8.79 7.32 1.08
C ASP A 39 7.76 6.40 1.75
N PHE A 40 6.85 5.82 0.97
CA PHE A 40 5.88 4.85 1.47
C PHE A 40 6.35 3.40 1.40
N LEU A 41 7.50 3.11 0.78
CA LEU A 41 8.06 1.77 0.64
C LEU A 41 9.05 1.48 1.77
N ALA A 42 8.81 0.39 2.48
CA ALA A 42 9.74 -0.19 3.43
C ALA A 42 10.18 -1.59 2.96
N TYR A 43 11.40 -1.99 3.33
CA TYR A 43 11.98 -3.26 2.92
C TYR A 43 12.29 -4.13 4.12
N TYR A 44 11.81 -5.38 4.08
CA TYR A 44 12.20 -6.43 5.03
C TYR A 44 12.78 -7.61 4.26
N GLY A 45 14.10 -7.57 4.03
CA GLY A 45 14.76 -8.41 3.04
C GLY A 45 14.20 -8.11 1.64
N GLU A 46 13.80 -9.14 0.92
CA GLU A 46 13.19 -9.02 -0.42
C GLU A 46 11.72 -8.58 -0.39
N ARG A 47 11.10 -8.51 0.79
CA ARG A 47 9.68 -8.17 0.93
C ARG A 47 9.48 -6.66 0.94
N LYS A 48 8.65 -6.17 0.02
CA LYS A 48 8.13 -4.80 0.05
C LYS A 48 6.98 -4.70 1.05
N LEU A 49 7.03 -3.68 1.89
CA LEU A 49 6.01 -3.27 2.86
C LEU A 49 5.61 -1.82 2.60
N ILE A 50 4.42 -1.44 3.06
CA ILE A 50 3.79 -0.16 2.77
C ILE A 50 3.58 0.60 4.08
N LEU A 51 4.20 1.76 4.22
CA LEU A 51 3.92 2.69 5.31
C LEU A 51 2.56 3.35 5.07
N ARG A 52 1.56 3.01 5.90
CA ARG A 52 0.15 3.35 5.67
C ARG A 52 -0.06 4.85 5.49
N VAL A 53 0.48 5.67 6.39
CA VAL A 53 0.27 7.13 6.39
C VAL A 53 0.96 7.81 5.20
N ALA A 54 2.17 7.39 4.86
CA ALA A 54 2.88 7.90 3.70
C ALA A 54 2.15 7.54 2.40
N PHE A 55 1.69 6.28 2.27
CA PHE A 55 0.95 5.85 1.10
C PHE A 55 -0.43 6.53 0.97
N GLU A 56 -1.09 6.82 2.09
CA GLU A 56 -2.33 7.61 2.08
C GLU A 56 -2.11 9.00 1.47
N SER A 57 -0.99 9.64 1.81
CA SER A 57 -0.62 10.95 1.27
C SER A 57 -0.28 10.85 -0.22
N TYR A 58 0.46 9.82 -0.63
CA TYR A 58 0.76 9.52 -2.02
C TYR A 58 -0.53 9.36 -2.86
N LEU A 59 -1.50 8.57 -2.38
CA LEU A 59 -2.75 8.31 -3.10
C LEU A 59 -3.61 9.56 -3.35
N ARG A 60 -3.39 10.66 -2.63
CA ARG A 60 -4.09 11.94 -2.91
C ARG A 60 -3.74 12.48 -4.29
N ASN A 61 -2.52 12.20 -4.77
CA ASN A 61 -2.04 12.63 -6.08
C ASN A 61 -2.26 11.58 -7.19
N TYR A 62 -2.54 10.32 -6.82
CA TYR A 62 -2.71 9.18 -7.75
C TYR A 62 -4.03 8.42 -7.51
N PRO A 63 -5.19 9.09 -7.61
CA PRO A 63 -6.49 8.47 -7.35
C PRO A 63 -6.82 7.32 -8.33
N GLU A 64 -6.20 7.29 -9.50
CA GLU A 64 -6.38 6.24 -10.51
C GLU A 64 -5.88 4.86 -10.08
N LEU A 65 -5.07 4.77 -9.02
CA LEU A 65 -4.65 3.49 -8.44
C LEU A 65 -5.81 2.77 -7.73
N ARG A 66 -6.84 3.51 -7.30
CA ARG A 66 -8.03 2.94 -6.67
C ARG A 66 -8.94 2.28 -7.71
N ARG A 67 -9.72 1.29 -7.28
CA ARG A 67 -10.82 0.78 -8.10
C ARG A 67 -11.87 1.88 -8.24
N ARG A 68 -12.30 2.17 -9.48
CA ARG A 68 -13.56 2.89 -9.70
C ARG A 68 -14.67 1.90 -9.30
N GLY A 69 -15.53 2.32 -8.36
CA GLY A 69 -16.76 1.60 -8.04
C GLY A 69 -17.69 1.54 -9.24
#